data_AF-A0A523XYN6-F1
#
_entry.id   AF-A0A523XYN6-F1
#
_cell.length_a   1.000
_cell.length_b   1.000
_cell.length_c   1.000
_cell.angle_alpha   90.00
_cell.angle_beta   90.00
_cell.angle_gamma   90.00
#
_symmetry.space_group_name_H-M   'P 1'
#
loop_
_entity.id
_entity.type
_entity.pdbx_description
1 polymer ?
#
loop_
_entity_poly.entity_id
_entity_poly.type
_entity_poly.pdbx_seq_one_letter_code
_entity_poly.pdbx_strand_id
1 'polypeptide(L)'
;EGYNSSKNNVLEKVLNFTEDEGVDATIITASAPRNNEIIQQAMEITRKKGRVVVVGDIRLGPKRSPFYEKEIDYLISTSYGPGRYDKDYEEKGIDYPFAYVRWTEKRNMEEYLRLLSEGKVNFQKLISKIFPLEKAPEAYKFLEENHPANPAVLLDYHFRENKKPEKTKIVISQPFTPHHSPSPKLKVGLIGAGGFARGMHLPNLKKLSNLYSIWAICDIDGVNAENTAQKSKAKYCTTDYKDILKDEDVDLLMITLPHNLHSKVAIEAARAGKAVFCEKPMALNEKELNELAKTLEETKVPYLAGFNRRFSPFAQKIKKLIQKRESPIIIDYQMNAGYLPKGHWTQTEAGGGRNIGEACHIYDLFTFFTESEVEKVNAFSIAPENKKYLRNDNFTAGFKFKDGSICNLIYTAMGTKDYSKEQMKIYFEGKIIFLEDYKNLRVFGLRNFSPSIIHRLSFTRAQDKGHLNEIREFGESINNGSGYPIPLWQLIQATKISFEVEKQISSSK
;
A
#
# COMPACT_ATOMS: atom_id res chain seq x y z
N GLU A 1 -22.85 -10.06 42.95
CA GLU A 1 -21.71 -10.70 43.64
C GLU A 1 -20.61 -11.00 42.63
N GLY A 2 -19.35 -11.01 43.04
CA GLY A 2 -18.24 -11.40 42.17
C GLY A 2 -17.62 -12.70 42.67
N TYR A 3 -17.46 -13.70 41.79
CA TYR A 3 -16.83 -14.97 42.13
C TYR A 3 -15.48 -15.08 41.45
N ASN A 4 -14.49 -15.61 42.17
CA ASN A 4 -13.20 -15.91 41.59
C ASN A 4 -13.21 -17.35 41.08
N SER A 5 -13.18 -17.55 39.77
CA SER A 5 -13.25 -18.89 39.15
C SER A 5 -12.10 -19.83 39.55
N SER A 6 -10.96 -19.30 40.03
CA SER A 6 -9.87 -20.13 40.58
C SER A 6 -10.12 -20.60 42.02
N LYS A 7 -11.09 -20.00 42.72
CA LYS A 7 -11.39 -20.28 44.14
C LYS A 7 -12.82 -20.81 44.35
N ASN A 8 -13.69 -20.70 43.35
CA ASN A 8 -15.11 -21.00 43.46
C ASN A 8 -15.58 -21.88 42.30
N ASN A 9 -16.44 -22.85 42.60
CA ASN A 9 -17.21 -23.56 41.58
C ASN A 9 -18.32 -22.64 41.07
N VAL A 10 -18.05 -21.91 39.99
CA VAL A 10 -18.97 -20.93 39.41
C VAL A 10 -20.28 -21.57 38.96
N LEU A 11 -20.22 -22.81 38.45
CA LEU A 11 -21.41 -23.53 37.98
C LEU A 11 -22.40 -23.78 39.12
N GLU A 12 -21.92 -24.37 40.20
CA GLU A 12 -22.75 -24.66 41.38
C GLU A 12 -23.32 -23.38 42.01
N LYS A 13 -22.53 -22.30 42.05
CA LYS A 13 -23.02 -21.00 42.56
C LYS A 13 -24.15 -20.44 41.70
N VAL A 14 -24.01 -20.49 40.38
CA VAL A 14 -25.04 -20.00 39.46
C VAL A 14 -26.29 -20.87 39.53
N LEU A 15 -26.15 -22.19 39.55
CA LEU A 15 -27.29 -23.10 39.64
C LEU A 15 -28.04 -22.94 40.97
N ASN A 16 -27.32 -22.87 42.11
CA ASN A 16 -27.95 -22.58 43.40
C ASN A 16 -28.69 -21.24 43.42
N PHE A 17 -28.14 -20.23 42.74
CA PHE A 17 -28.79 -18.90 42.65
C PHE A 17 -30.00 -18.90 41.72
N THR A 18 -30.02 -19.77 40.71
CA THR A 18 -31.06 -19.85 39.69
C THR A 18 -32.01 -21.03 39.90
N GLU A 19 -31.98 -21.68 41.07
CA GLU A 19 -32.79 -22.87 41.38
C GLU A 19 -32.66 -23.95 40.29
N ASP A 20 -31.42 -24.22 39.88
CA ASP A 20 -31.01 -25.18 38.84
C ASP A 20 -31.42 -24.86 37.39
N GLU A 21 -32.03 -23.69 37.13
CA GLU A 21 -32.45 -23.31 35.78
C GLU A 21 -31.29 -22.80 34.91
N GLY A 22 -30.30 -22.13 35.50
CA GLY A 22 -29.22 -21.42 34.80
C GLY A 22 -29.60 -20.00 34.36
N VAL A 23 -28.66 -19.26 33.77
CA VAL A 23 -28.86 -17.86 33.36
C VAL A 23 -29.41 -17.73 31.94
N ASP A 24 -30.22 -16.70 31.70
CA ASP A 24 -30.73 -16.34 30.36
C ASP A 24 -29.62 -16.05 29.35
N ALA A 25 -28.58 -15.36 29.80
CA ALA A 25 -27.45 -14.96 28.97
C ALA A 25 -26.13 -14.99 29.74
N THR A 26 -25.08 -15.48 29.08
CA THR A 26 -23.70 -15.40 29.56
C THR A 26 -22.87 -14.55 28.60
N ILE A 27 -22.14 -13.57 29.14
CA ILE A 27 -21.25 -12.69 28.37
C ILE A 27 -19.80 -12.99 28.74
N ILE A 28 -18.98 -13.33 27.76
CA ILE A 28 -17.56 -13.63 27.95
C ILE A 28 -16.72 -12.41 27.56
N THR A 29 -16.10 -11.77 28.55
CA THR A 29 -15.23 -10.59 28.38
C THR A 29 -13.74 -10.91 28.56
N ALA A 30 -13.39 -12.17 28.82
CA ALA A 30 -12.03 -12.61 29.09
C ALA A 30 -11.14 -12.63 27.84
N SER A 31 -9.83 -12.47 28.02
CA SER A 31 -8.81 -12.75 27.00
C SER A 31 -8.02 -14.00 27.41
N ALA A 32 -8.27 -15.11 26.72
CA ALA A 32 -7.61 -16.40 26.92
C ALA A 32 -7.61 -17.21 25.60
N PRO A 33 -6.81 -16.81 24.59
CA PRO A 33 -6.87 -17.36 23.22
C PRO A 33 -6.49 -18.85 23.13
N ARG A 34 -5.96 -19.43 24.21
CA ARG A 34 -5.58 -20.85 24.28
C ARG A 34 -6.50 -21.70 25.16
N ASN A 35 -7.42 -21.08 25.91
CA ASN A 35 -8.27 -21.78 26.88
C ASN A 35 -9.71 -21.92 26.35
N ASN A 36 -10.22 -23.15 26.26
CA ASN A 36 -11.60 -23.47 25.87
C ASN A 36 -12.54 -23.79 27.06
N GLU A 37 -12.03 -23.79 28.29
CA GLU A 37 -12.84 -24.05 29.49
C GLU A 37 -13.80 -22.89 29.79
N ILE A 38 -13.41 -21.65 29.46
CA ILE A 38 -14.24 -20.46 29.71
C ILE A 38 -15.55 -20.53 28.91
N ILE A 39 -15.47 -20.91 27.63
CA ILE A 39 -16.66 -21.06 26.79
C ILE A 39 -17.50 -22.27 27.18
N GLN A 40 -16.85 -23.35 27.63
CA GLN A 40 -17.54 -24.54 28.15
C GLN A 40 -18.34 -24.20 29.41
N GLN A 41 -17.70 -23.57 30.40
CA GLN A 41 -18.35 -23.12 31.63
C GLN A 41 -19.50 -22.16 31.35
N ALA A 42 -19.33 -21.21 30.40
CA ALA A 42 -20.38 -20.30 29.99
C ALA A 42 -21.63 -21.03 29.46
N MET A 43 -21.45 -22.13 28.71
CA MET A 43 -22.57 -22.93 28.20
C MET A 43 -23.22 -23.79 29.30
N GLU A 44 -22.43 -24.27 30.26
CA GLU A 44 -22.92 -25.06 31.38
C GLU A 44 -23.80 -24.24 32.32
N ILE A 45 -23.43 -22.98 32.59
CA ILE A 45 -24.24 -22.08 33.43
C ILE A 45 -25.44 -21.46 32.72
N THR A 46 -25.45 -21.50 31.38
CA THR A 46 -26.56 -20.95 30.57
C THR A 46 -27.72 -21.94 30.51
N ARG A 47 -28.95 -21.44 30.65
CA ARG A 47 -30.15 -22.27 30.61
C ARG A 47 -30.47 -22.84 29.22
N LYS A 48 -31.42 -23.78 29.15
CA LYS A 48 -31.99 -24.24 27.88
C LYS A 48 -32.61 -23.05 27.13
N LYS A 49 -32.29 -22.92 25.83
CA LYS A 49 -32.64 -21.79 24.95
C LYS A 49 -32.08 -20.44 25.41
N GLY A 50 -31.03 -20.46 26.24
CA GLY A 50 -30.29 -19.26 26.63
C GLY A 50 -29.25 -18.85 25.58
N ARG A 51 -28.55 -17.74 25.84
CA ARG A 51 -27.57 -17.15 24.90
C ARG A 51 -26.17 -17.04 25.51
N VAL A 52 -25.14 -17.39 24.73
CA VAL A 52 -23.75 -17.10 25.06
C VAL A 52 -23.19 -16.09 24.06
N VAL A 53 -22.68 -14.96 24.56
CA VAL A 53 -22.10 -13.89 23.75
C VAL A 53 -20.62 -13.72 24.09
N VAL A 54 -19.75 -13.86 23.10
CA VAL A 54 -18.30 -13.66 23.24
C VAL A 54 -17.94 -12.24 22.81
N VAL A 55 -17.40 -11.46 23.73
CA VAL A 55 -16.86 -10.11 23.49
C VAL A 55 -15.32 -10.11 23.52
N GLY A 56 -14.72 -10.95 24.36
CA GLY A 56 -13.27 -11.08 24.49
C GLY A 56 -12.61 -12.06 23.50
N ASP A 57 -11.29 -12.21 23.60
CA ASP A 57 -10.49 -13.10 22.75
C ASP A 57 -10.28 -14.47 23.42
N ILE A 58 -11.05 -15.47 23.03
CA ILE A 58 -10.99 -16.83 23.59
C ILE A 58 -10.88 -17.90 22.51
N ARG A 59 -10.35 -19.08 22.87
CA ARG A 59 -10.29 -20.20 21.93
C ARG A 59 -11.69 -20.74 21.62
N LEU A 60 -12.01 -20.77 20.33
CA LEU A 60 -13.22 -21.41 19.83
C LEU A 60 -13.01 -22.93 19.71
N GLY A 61 -13.86 -23.72 20.37
CA GLY A 61 -13.83 -25.18 20.33
C GLY A 61 -14.53 -25.84 21.53
N PRO A 62 -15.79 -25.51 21.83
CA PRO A 62 -16.54 -26.12 22.93
C PRO A 62 -16.95 -27.56 22.61
N LYS A 63 -17.32 -28.33 23.64
CA LYS A 63 -17.96 -29.63 23.43
C LYS A 63 -19.34 -29.41 22.80
N ARG A 64 -19.74 -30.32 21.90
CA ARG A 64 -21.05 -30.26 21.20
C ARG A 64 -22.25 -30.46 22.13
N SER A 65 -22.10 -31.27 23.18
CA SER A 65 -23.23 -31.74 24.01
C SER A 65 -24.06 -30.60 24.63
N PRO A 66 -23.48 -29.60 25.34
CA PRO A 66 -24.26 -28.50 25.91
C PRO A 66 -25.03 -27.70 24.88
N PHE A 67 -24.43 -27.42 23.73
CA PHE A 67 -25.10 -26.73 22.62
C PHE A 67 -26.31 -27.48 22.10
N TYR A 68 -26.15 -28.79 21.92
CA TYR A 68 -27.16 -29.64 21.32
C TYR A 68 -28.32 -29.91 22.29
N GLU A 69 -28.02 -30.22 23.55
CA GLU A 69 -29.02 -30.56 24.57
C GLU A 69 -29.83 -29.35 25.03
N LYS A 70 -29.15 -28.20 25.19
CA LYS A 70 -29.76 -26.95 25.66
C LYS A 70 -30.23 -26.04 24.53
N GLU A 71 -29.90 -26.33 23.27
CA GLU A 71 -30.22 -25.47 22.12
C GLU A 71 -29.83 -24.01 22.35
N ILE A 72 -28.57 -23.79 22.75
CA ILE A 72 -28.02 -22.46 23.09
C ILE A 72 -27.76 -21.63 21.84
N ASP A 73 -28.20 -20.37 21.86
CA ASP A 73 -27.78 -19.35 20.90
C ASP A 73 -26.34 -18.93 21.19
N TYR A 74 -25.46 -18.96 20.18
CA TYR A 74 -24.08 -18.51 20.34
C TYR A 74 -23.74 -17.40 19.36
N LEU A 75 -23.18 -16.33 19.90
CA LEU A 75 -22.80 -15.14 19.15
C LEU A 75 -21.38 -14.70 19.51
N ILE A 76 -20.62 -14.26 18.51
CA ILE A 76 -19.39 -13.50 18.73
C ILE A 76 -19.71 -12.04 18.38
N SER A 77 -19.51 -11.14 19.33
CA SER A 77 -19.75 -9.71 19.15
C SER A 77 -18.68 -9.12 18.23
N THR A 78 -19.11 -8.43 17.18
CA THR A 78 -18.21 -7.68 16.29
C THR A 78 -17.68 -6.42 16.99
N SER A 79 -16.63 -6.54 17.81
CA SER A 79 -15.96 -5.41 18.49
C SER A 79 -16.94 -4.34 19.02
N TYR A 80 -16.74 -3.06 18.67
CA TYR A 80 -17.57 -1.90 19.01
C TYR A 80 -18.98 -1.92 18.41
N GLY A 81 -19.31 -2.89 17.55
CA GLY A 81 -20.61 -3.10 16.95
C GLY A 81 -20.66 -2.74 15.45
N PRO A 82 -21.89 -2.57 14.91
CA PRO A 82 -22.11 -2.16 13.53
C PRO A 82 -21.36 -0.87 13.17
N GLY A 83 -20.64 -0.89 12.05
CA GLY A 83 -19.71 0.16 11.61
C GLY A 83 -18.27 -0.29 11.59
N ARG A 84 -17.90 -1.20 12.49
CA ARG A 84 -16.57 -1.79 12.49
C ARG A 84 -16.31 -2.55 11.19
N TYR A 85 -15.16 -2.29 10.57
CA TYR A 85 -14.74 -2.86 9.28
C TYR A 85 -15.53 -2.34 8.06
N ASP A 86 -16.36 -1.32 8.23
CA ASP A 86 -16.99 -0.58 7.13
C ASP A 86 -16.28 0.75 6.93
N LYS A 87 -15.59 0.91 5.79
CA LYS A 87 -14.82 2.12 5.49
C LYS A 87 -15.69 3.36 5.32
N ASP A 88 -16.90 3.22 4.77
CA ASP A 88 -17.78 4.37 4.60
C ASP A 88 -18.22 4.91 5.97
N TYR A 89 -18.36 4.01 6.94
CA TYR A 89 -18.61 4.37 8.32
C TYR A 89 -17.37 4.95 9.02
N GLU A 90 -16.28 4.19 9.07
CA GLU A 90 -15.09 4.51 9.89
C GLU A 90 -14.27 5.68 9.32
N GLU A 91 -14.10 5.74 8.00
CA GLU A 91 -13.23 6.72 7.36
C GLU A 91 -14.00 7.93 6.84
N LYS A 92 -15.25 7.74 6.37
CA LYS A 92 -16.07 8.83 5.80
C LYS A 92 -17.13 9.38 6.76
N GLY A 93 -17.33 8.75 7.91
CA GLY A 93 -18.30 9.21 8.92
C GLY A 93 -19.77 9.08 8.51
N ILE A 94 -20.08 8.18 7.56
CA ILE A 94 -21.46 7.94 7.09
C ILE A 94 -22.11 6.92 8.04
N ASP A 95 -22.93 7.41 8.97
CA ASP A 95 -23.63 6.57 9.97
C ASP A 95 -24.80 5.78 9.35
N TYR A 96 -25.17 4.64 9.95
CA TYR A 96 -26.29 3.84 9.48
C TYR A 96 -27.62 4.50 9.85
N PRO A 97 -28.68 4.34 9.02
CA PRO A 97 -29.97 4.93 9.35
C PRO A 97 -30.50 4.37 10.67
N PHE A 98 -30.85 5.29 11.58
CA PHE A 98 -31.26 4.96 12.95
C PHE A 98 -32.41 3.95 13.02
N ALA A 99 -33.37 4.03 12.08
CA ALA A 99 -34.52 3.15 12.02
C ALA A 99 -34.17 1.66 11.79
N TYR A 100 -33.01 1.36 11.21
CA TYR A 100 -32.59 -0.02 10.89
C TYR A 100 -31.49 -0.52 11.81
N VAL A 101 -30.58 0.36 12.23
CA VAL A 101 -29.47 0.01 13.11
C VAL A 101 -29.49 0.97 14.28
N ARG A 102 -30.04 0.53 15.41
CA ARG A 102 -30.17 1.36 16.61
C ARG A 102 -28.82 1.70 17.25
N TRP A 103 -27.96 0.69 17.40
CA TRP A 103 -26.66 0.79 18.06
C TRP A 103 -25.53 0.61 17.04
N THR A 104 -24.81 1.69 16.78
CA THR A 104 -23.60 1.72 15.95
C THR A 104 -22.39 2.03 16.83
N GLU A 105 -21.16 1.82 16.36
CA GLU A 105 -19.94 2.12 17.12
C GLU A 105 -19.95 3.55 17.70
N LYS A 106 -20.32 4.54 16.88
CA LYS A 106 -20.51 5.94 17.29
C LYS A 106 -21.54 6.09 18.42
N ARG A 107 -22.72 5.49 18.31
CA ARG A 107 -23.79 5.64 19.32
C ARG A 107 -23.48 4.89 20.61
N ASN A 108 -22.78 3.77 20.52
CA ASN A 108 -22.22 3.08 21.68
C ASN A 108 -21.23 4.00 22.41
N MET A 109 -20.36 4.70 21.66
CA MET A 109 -19.45 5.69 22.24
C MET A 109 -20.17 6.92 22.80
N GLU A 110 -21.18 7.45 22.11
CA GLU A 110 -22.01 8.56 22.61
C GLU A 110 -22.69 8.20 23.94
N GLU A 111 -23.27 7.00 24.04
CA GLU A 111 -23.90 6.51 25.26
C GLU A 111 -22.88 6.32 26.38
N TYR A 112 -21.72 5.76 26.08
CA TYR A 112 -20.64 5.65 27.04
C TYR A 112 -20.15 7.02 27.55
N LEU A 113 -20.03 8.01 26.67
CA LEU A 113 -19.71 9.40 27.05
C LEU A 113 -20.82 10.04 27.89
N ARG A 114 -22.10 9.75 27.61
CA ARG A 114 -23.23 10.18 28.44
C ARG A 114 -23.17 9.55 29.84
N LEU A 115 -22.88 8.25 29.93
CA LEU A 115 -22.72 7.57 31.22
C LEU A 115 -21.53 8.14 32.02
N LEU A 116 -20.46 8.56 31.34
CA LEU A 116 -19.34 9.26 31.94
C LEU A 116 -19.74 10.65 32.47
N SER A 117 -20.44 11.44 31.66
CA SER A 117 -20.87 12.80 32.07
C SER A 117 -21.87 12.78 33.22
N GLU A 118 -22.70 11.72 33.31
CA GLU A 118 -23.61 11.47 34.44
C GLU A 118 -22.92 10.86 35.67
N GLY A 119 -21.61 10.59 35.60
CA GLY A 119 -20.85 9.98 36.70
C GLY A 119 -21.22 8.51 36.98
N LYS A 120 -21.98 7.86 36.08
CA LYS A 120 -22.37 6.45 36.19
C LYS A 120 -21.23 5.50 35.88
N VAL A 121 -20.21 5.97 35.15
CA VAL A 121 -18.95 5.27 34.95
C VAL A 121 -17.83 6.09 35.60
N ASN A 122 -17.11 5.48 36.54
CA ASN A 122 -16.05 6.16 37.29
C ASN A 122 -14.69 5.50 37.05
N PHE A 123 -13.87 6.15 36.22
CA PHE A 123 -12.50 5.72 35.89
C PHE A 123 -11.46 6.05 36.96
N GLN A 124 -11.77 6.94 37.91
CA GLN A 124 -10.79 7.34 38.93
C GLN A 124 -10.31 6.15 39.76
N LYS A 125 -11.16 5.12 39.93
CA LYS A 125 -10.80 3.88 40.63
C LYS A 125 -9.81 2.98 39.87
N LEU A 126 -9.67 3.17 38.56
CA LEU A 126 -8.73 2.41 37.73
C LEU A 126 -7.38 3.14 37.61
N ILE A 127 -7.38 4.46 37.71
CA ILE A 127 -6.18 5.29 37.61
C ILE A 127 -5.34 5.10 38.87
N SER A 128 -4.25 4.36 38.72
CA SER A 128 -3.34 4.03 39.81
C SER A 128 -2.35 5.16 40.08
N LYS A 129 -1.94 5.86 39.03
CA LYS A 129 -1.01 7.00 39.10
C LYS A 129 -1.10 7.86 37.83
N ILE A 130 -0.81 9.15 37.97
CA ILE A 130 -0.69 10.10 36.86
C ILE A 130 0.80 10.37 36.64
N PHE A 131 1.26 10.29 35.39
CA PHE A 131 2.61 10.62 34.96
C PHE A 131 2.56 11.71 33.88
N PRO A 132 3.45 12.72 33.90
CA PRO A 132 3.66 13.57 32.73
C PRO A 132 4.03 12.73 31.50
N LEU A 133 3.62 13.17 30.30
CA LEU A 133 3.90 12.47 29.04
C LEU A 133 5.40 12.20 28.84
N GLU A 134 6.26 13.14 29.23
CA GLU A 134 7.72 13.03 29.13
C GLU A 134 8.28 11.85 29.93
N LYS A 135 7.51 11.38 30.92
CA LYS A 135 7.81 10.23 31.76
C LYS A 135 7.05 8.97 31.36
N ALA A 136 6.54 8.89 30.13
CA ALA A 136 5.88 7.70 29.62
C ALA A 136 6.68 6.40 29.87
N PRO A 137 8.02 6.34 29.69
CA PRO A 137 8.77 5.12 30.01
C PRO A 137 8.67 4.68 31.49
N GLU A 138 8.65 5.64 32.43
CA GLU A 138 8.45 5.35 33.86
C GLU A 138 7.04 4.82 34.13
N ALA A 139 6.03 5.35 33.42
CA ALA A 139 4.64 4.92 33.53
C ALA A 139 4.45 3.46 33.06
N TYR A 140 5.08 3.07 31.95
CA TYR A 140 5.09 1.68 31.47
C TYR A 140 5.79 0.74 32.45
N LYS A 141 6.97 1.14 32.96
CA LYS A 141 7.69 0.35 33.96
C LYS A 141 6.86 0.15 35.24
N PHE A 142 6.16 1.19 35.70
CA PHE A 142 5.26 1.10 36.85
C PHE A 142 4.15 0.07 36.61
N LEU A 143 3.54 0.06 35.43
CA LEU A 143 2.51 -0.94 35.09
C LEU A 143 3.08 -2.36 35.11
N GLU A 144 4.25 -2.59 34.51
CA GLU A 144 4.89 -3.92 34.49
C GLU A 144 5.19 -4.45 35.90
N GLU A 145 5.68 -3.59 36.80
CA GLU A 145 6.05 -3.96 38.17
C GLU A 145 4.85 -4.13 39.11
N ASN A 146 3.71 -3.50 38.80
CA ASN A 146 2.56 -3.42 39.72
C ASN A 146 1.27 -4.07 39.19
N HIS A 147 1.34 -4.74 38.04
CA HIS A 147 0.24 -5.54 37.52
C HIS A 147 0.06 -6.84 38.35
N PRO A 148 -1.17 -7.27 38.72
CA PRO A 148 -2.50 -6.78 38.33
C PRO A 148 -3.18 -5.82 39.32
N ALA A 149 -2.52 -5.44 40.42
CA ALA A 149 -3.13 -4.61 41.46
C ALA A 149 -3.43 -3.17 40.99
N ASN A 150 -2.66 -2.68 40.02
CA ASN A 150 -2.74 -1.34 39.46
C ASN A 150 -2.99 -1.40 37.94
N PRO A 151 -4.25 -1.42 37.48
CA PRO A 151 -4.60 -1.80 36.11
C PRO A 151 -4.42 -0.67 35.07
N ALA A 152 -4.27 0.59 35.51
CA ALA A 152 -4.10 1.71 34.59
C ALA A 152 -3.26 2.85 35.18
N VAL A 153 -2.55 3.58 34.31
CA VAL A 153 -1.91 4.87 34.60
C VAL A 153 -2.46 5.91 33.64
N LEU A 154 -2.47 7.18 34.05
CA LEU A 154 -2.85 8.30 33.19
C LEU A 154 -1.60 9.05 32.76
N LEU A 155 -1.45 9.31 31.45
CA LEU A 155 -0.45 10.23 30.94
C LEU A 155 -1.06 11.63 30.86
N ASP A 156 -0.48 12.58 31.59
CA ASP A 156 -0.83 14.00 31.51
C ASP A 156 -0.03 14.63 30.36
N TYR A 157 -0.75 15.03 29.32
CA TYR A 157 -0.20 15.70 28.15
C TYR A 157 0.07 17.19 28.38
N HIS A 158 -0.27 17.72 29.57
CA HIS A 158 -0.22 19.14 29.88
C HIS A 158 -0.84 19.97 28.75
N PHE A 159 -2.12 19.68 28.42
CA PHE A 159 -2.89 20.48 27.46
C PHE A 159 -3.03 21.91 28.00
N ARG A 160 -2.02 22.73 27.79
CA ARG A 160 -2.09 24.17 27.96
C ARG A 160 -2.85 24.69 26.75
N GLU A 161 -4.06 25.17 26.98
CA GLU A 161 -4.84 25.90 26.01
C GLU A 161 -3.94 26.94 25.31
N ASN A 162 -3.93 26.92 23.97
CA ASN A 162 -3.30 27.88 23.04
C ASN A 162 -1.94 27.56 22.40
N LYS A 163 -1.31 26.38 22.58
CA LYS A 163 -0.21 26.01 21.68
C LYS A 163 -0.74 25.40 20.38
N LYS A 164 -0.59 26.14 19.26
CA LYS A 164 -0.75 25.55 17.91
C LYS A 164 0.15 24.31 17.81
N PRO A 165 -0.27 23.23 17.13
CA PRO A 165 0.62 22.10 16.85
C PRO A 165 1.91 22.65 16.22
N GLU A 166 3.02 22.56 16.94
CA GLU A 166 4.31 22.93 16.39
C GLU A 166 4.62 21.92 15.29
N LYS A 167 4.99 22.37 14.10
CA LYS A 167 5.45 21.48 13.03
C LYS A 167 6.70 20.78 13.52
N THR A 168 6.60 19.49 13.84
CA THR A 168 7.68 18.73 14.45
C THR A 168 8.60 18.13 13.38
N LYS A 169 9.52 18.95 12.88
CA LYS A 169 10.74 18.42 12.23
C LYS A 169 11.60 17.77 13.30
N ILE A 170 11.70 16.44 13.29
CA ILE A 170 12.53 15.70 14.25
C ILE A 170 13.90 15.48 13.62
N VAL A 171 14.92 16.13 14.18
CA VAL A 171 16.31 15.94 13.78
C VAL A 171 16.83 14.66 14.45
N ILE A 172 17.06 13.61 13.66
CA ILE A 172 17.35 12.26 14.18
C ILE A 172 18.83 12.05 14.50
N SER A 173 19.73 12.96 14.10
CA SER A 173 21.15 12.89 14.49
C SER A 173 21.90 14.23 14.46
N GLN A 174 22.90 14.33 15.34
CA GLN A 174 23.87 15.43 15.47
C GLN A 174 24.72 15.65 14.19
N PRO A 175 25.34 16.83 14.01
CA PRO A 175 25.51 17.45 12.70
C PRO A 175 26.43 16.65 11.77
N PHE A 176 25.92 16.43 10.55
CA PHE A 176 26.77 16.23 9.39
C PHE A 176 27.63 17.49 9.23
N THR A 177 28.94 17.37 9.45
CA THR A 177 29.92 18.37 9.05
C THR A 177 29.83 18.55 7.55
N PRO A 178 29.52 19.76 7.04
CA PRO A 178 29.70 20.05 5.65
C PRO A 178 31.21 20.09 5.43
N HIS A 179 31.76 19.00 4.89
CA HIS A 179 32.70 19.29 3.84
C HIS A 179 31.87 20.01 2.77
N HIS A 180 32.16 21.30 2.55
CA HIS A 180 32.23 21.80 1.19
C HIS A 180 33.28 20.96 0.44
N SER A 181 32.97 19.70 0.24
CA SER A 181 33.38 18.95 -0.92
C SER A 181 32.28 19.21 -1.94
N PRO A 182 32.59 19.29 -3.23
CA PRO A 182 31.59 19.02 -4.24
C PRO A 182 31.12 17.58 -3.97
N SER A 183 30.01 17.41 -3.26
CA SER A 183 29.50 16.10 -2.90
C SER A 183 28.92 15.47 -4.18
N PRO A 184 29.48 14.37 -4.70
CA PRO A 184 28.98 13.73 -5.93
C PRO A 184 27.62 13.02 -5.74
N LYS A 185 27.01 13.11 -4.54
CA LYS A 185 25.80 12.36 -4.16
C LYS A 185 24.59 13.28 -4.05
N LEU A 186 23.50 12.85 -4.66
CA LEU A 186 22.19 13.49 -4.59
C LEU A 186 21.54 13.22 -3.23
N LYS A 187 21.20 14.28 -2.50
CA LYS A 187 20.47 14.24 -1.23
C LYS A 187 18.98 14.05 -1.52
N VAL A 188 18.42 12.92 -1.09
CA VAL A 188 17.07 12.48 -1.40
C VAL A 188 16.12 12.73 -0.23
N GLY A 189 15.03 13.43 -0.48
CA GLY A 189 13.84 13.45 0.38
C GLY A 189 12.81 12.42 -0.11
N LEU A 190 12.53 11.40 0.69
CA LEU A 190 11.51 10.40 0.36
C LEU A 190 10.16 10.80 0.98
N ILE A 191 9.12 10.88 0.15
CA ILE A 191 7.76 11.26 0.55
C ILE A 191 6.83 10.06 0.38
N GLY A 192 6.36 9.51 1.50
CA GLY A 192 5.53 8.32 1.58
C GLY A 192 6.35 7.06 1.90
N ALA A 193 6.64 6.81 3.18
CA ALA A 193 7.41 5.66 3.64
C ALA A 193 6.58 4.36 3.75
N GLY A 194 5.76 4.09 2.73
CA GLY A 194 4.92 2.91 2.63
C GLY A 194 5.71 1.61 2.47
N GLY A 195 4.98 0.49 2.39
CA GLY A 195 5.59 -0.85 2.23
C GLY A 195 6.51 -0.97 1.01
N PHE A 196 6.11 -0.39 -0.14
CA PHE A 196 6.90 -0.43 -1.36
C PHE A 196 8.20 0.38 -1.24
N ALA A 197 8.13 1.61 -0.71
CA ALA A 197 9.31 2.44 -0.43
C ALA A 197 10.33 1.73 0.47
N ARG A 198 9.86 1.13 1.57
CA ARG A 198 10.70 0.41 2.53
C ARG A 198 11.26 -0.91 1.98
N GLY A 199 10.47 -1.62 1.18
CA GLY A 199 10.84 -2.93 0.60
C GLY A 199 11.71 -2.84 -0.65
N MET A 200 11.59 -1.77 -1.44
CA MET A 200 12.21 -1.65 -2.76
C MET A 200 13.13 -0.43 -2.88
N HIS A 201 12.63 0.78 -2.69
CA HIS A 201 13.39 2.00 -2.97
C HIS A 201 14.52 2.25 -1.96
N LEU A 202 14.25 2.21 -0.65
CA LEU A 202 15.27 2.43 0.38
C LEU A 202 16.43 1.42 0.29
N PRO A 203 16.18 0.10 0.10
CA PRO A 203 17.26 -0.85 -0.16
C PRO A 203 18.07 -0.55 -1.42
N ASN A 204 17.44 -0.11 -2.52
CA ASN A 204 18.14 0.24 -3.75
C ASN A 204 18.94 1.55 -3.62
N LEU A 205 18.40 2.57 -2.96
CA LEU A 205 19.13 3.80 -2.62
C LEU A 205 20.36 3.50 -1.76
N LYS A 206 20.25 2.58 -0.79
CA LYS A 206 21.38 2.11 0.00
C LYS A 206 22.46 1.41 -0.84
N LYS A 207 22.06 0.56 -1.79
CA LYS A 207 22.99 -0.07 -2.76
C LYS A 207 23.67 0.96 -3.66
N LEU A 208 23.00 2.06 -3.95
CA LEU A 208 23.49 3.19 -4.73
C LEU A 208 23.99 4.34 -3.84
N SER A 209 24.50 4.02 -2.64
CA SER A 209 25.01 5.03 -1.69
C SER A 209 26.25 5.78 -2.19
N ASN A 210 26.82 5.39 -3.33
CA ASN A 210 27.83 6.14 -4.07
C ASN A 210 27.22 7.30 -4.89
N LEU A 211 25.94 7.23 -5.23
CA LEU A 211 25.18 8.25 -5.98
C LEU A 211 24.16 9.00 -5.12
N TYR A 212 23.67 8.38 -4.05
CA TYR A 212 22.58 8.93 -3.24
C TYR A 212 22.93 9.02 -1.76
N SER A 213 22.38 10.05 -1.12
CA SER A 213 22.33 10.19 0.33
C SER A 213 20.87 10.33 0.75
N ILE A 214 20.38 9.47 1.64
CA ILE A 214 19.00 9.56 2.14
C ILE A 214 18.98 10.70 3.16
N TRP A 215 18.34 11.82 2.82
CA TRP A 215 18.39 13.05 3.61
C TRP A 215 17.19 13.20 4.53
N ALA A 216 15.99 13.01 3.99
CA ALA A 216 14.74 13.20 4.73
C ALA A 216 13.75 12.07 4.44
N ILE A 217 12.99 11.66 5.46
CA ILE A 217 11.85 10.76 5.31
C ILE A 217 10.57 11.49 5.74
N CYS A 218 9.55 11.46 4.91
CA CYS A 218 8.22 11.96 5.22
C CYS A 218 7.18 10.84 5.17
N ASP A 219 6.36 10.75 6.22
CA ASP A 219 5.18 9.89 6.28
C ASP A 219 4.12 10.52 7.17
N ILE A 220 2.83 10.28 6.89
CA ILE A 220 1.74 10.83 7.71
C ILE A 220 1.74 10.23 9.12
N ASP A 221 2.22 8.98 9.25
CA ASP A 221 2.45 8.33 10.53
C ASP A 221 3.86 8.69 11.04
N GLY A 222 3.92 9.53 12.08
CA GLY A 222 5.17 9.98 12.69
C GLY A 222 6.03 8.84 13.23
N VAL A 223 5.42 7.77 13.74
CA VAL A 223 6.15 6.57 14.22
C VAL A 223 6.75 5.83 13.04
N ASN A 224 6.04 5.71 11.92
CA ASN A 224 6.59 5.11 10.70
C ASN A 224 7.72 5.99 10.11
N ALA A 225 7.55 7.31 10.09
CA ALA A 225 8.54 8.26 9.60
C ALA A 225 9.85 8.15 10.39
N GLU A 226 9.77 8.19 11.72
CA GLU A 226 10.93 8.09 12.61
C GLU A 226 11.63 6.73 12.48
N ASN A 227 10.89 5.63 12.60
CA ASN A 227 11.46 4.28 12.47
C ASN A 227 12.16 4.07 11.13
N THR A 228 11.57 4.60 10.05
CA THR A 228 12.15 4.47 8.71
C THR A 228 13.39 5.34 8.56
N ALA A 229 13.37 6.57 9.07
CA ALA A 229 14.52 7.47 9.07
C ALA A 229 15.70 6.91 9.86
N GLN A 230 15.47 6.36 11.06
CA GLN A 230 16.52 5.71 11.86
C GLN A 230 17.14 4.52 11.11
N LYS A 231 16.33 3.62 10.54
CA LYS A 231 16.81 2.44 9.80
C LYS A 231 17.58 2.81 8.53
N SER A 232 17.15 3.86 7.84
CA SER A 232 17.78 4.37 6.62
C SER A 232 18.94 5.35 6.88
N LYS A 233 19.16 5.74 8.15
CA LYS A 233 20.12 6.76 8.58
C LYS A 233 19.89 8.12 7.90
N ALA A 234 18.62 8.51 7.76
CA ALA A 234 18.24 9.82 7.26
C ALA A 234 18.60 10.92 8.28
N LYS A 235 18.85 12.16 7.80
CA LYS A 235 19.18 13.31 8.65
C LYS A 235 18.01 13.71 9.55
N TYR A 236 16.79 13.69 9.01
CA TYR A 236 15.57 14.00 9.77
C TYR A 236 14.35 13.28 9.21
N CYS A 237 13.27 13.28 9.99
CA CYS A 237 11.94 12.93 9.50
C CYS A 237 10.93 14.06 9.76
N THR A 238 9.82 14.01 9.02
CA THR A 238 8.68 14.93 9.19
C THR A 238 7.38 14.22 8.82
N THR A 239 6.25 14.79 9.24
CA THR A 239 4.90 14.40 8.79
C THR A 239 4.32 15.36 7.75
N ASP A 240 5.02 16.46 7.44
CA ASP A 240 4.63 17.44 6.41
C ASP A 240 5.71 17.53 5.32
N TYR A 241 5.40 17.04 4.12
CA TYR A 241 6.34 17.04 3.00
C TYR A 241 6.77 18.45 2.57
N LYS A 242 6.02 19.50 2.97
CA LYS A 242 6.41 20.89 2.72
C LYS A 242 7.68 21.29 3.47
N ASP A 243 8.02 20.61 4.55
CA ASP A 243 9.29 20.84 5.24
C ASP A 243 10.48 20.37 4.38
N ILE A 244 10.31 19.30 3.59
CA ILE A 244 11.31 18.81 2.63
C ILE A 244 11.42 19.74 1.42
N LEU A 245 10.28 20.25 0.92
CA LEU A 245 10.26 21.21 -0.20
C LEU A 245 11.06 22.49 0.09
N LYS A 246 10.99 22.97 1.33
CA LYS A 246 11.69 24.18 1.80
C LYS A 246 13.15 23.94 2.17
N ASP A 247 13.58 22.68 2.20
CA ASP A 247 14.95 22.34 2.57
C ASP A 247 15.87 22.54 1.36
N GLU A 248 16.65 23.61 1.39
CA GLU A 248 17.61 23.95 0.32
C GLU A 248 18.68 22.87 0.13
N ASP A 249 18.96 22.05 1.15
CA ASP A 249 19.91 20.95 1.05
C ASP A 249 19.36 19.75 0.27
N VAL A 250 18.05 19.61 0.05
CA VAL A 250 17.51 18.46 -0.68
C VAL A 250 17.64 18.67 -2.18
N ASP A 251 18.23 17.73 -2.91
CA ASP A 251 18.40 17.83 -4.37
C ASP A 251 17.23 17.18 -5.14
N LEU A 252 16.74 16.07 -4.60
CA LEU A 252 15.79 15.17 -5.26
C LEU A 252 14.66 14.76 -4.30
N LEU A 253 13.41 14.84 -4.76
CA LEU A 253 12.26 14.24 -4.11
C LEU A 253 11.91 12.90 -4.75
N MET A 254 11.79 11.86 -3.92
CA MET A 254 11.26 10.55 -4.31
C MET A 254 9.85 10.38 -3.75
N ILE A 255 8.84 10.47 -4.63
CA ILE A 255 7.41 10.47 -4.30
C ILE A 255 6.87 9.04 -4.47
N THR A 256 6.43 8.46 -3.36
CA THR A 256 5.91 7.08 -3.26
C THR A 256 4.57 7.06 -2.50
N LEU A 257 3.71 8.02 -2.83
CA LEU A 257 2.40 8.25 -2.22
C LEU A 257 1.29 7.39 -2.89
N PRO A 258 0.05 7.45 -2.41
CA PRO A 258 -1.11 7.02 -3.20
C PRO A 258 -1.21 7.79 -4.52
N HIS A 259 -1.75 7.14 -5.57
CA HIS A 259 -1.68 7.65 -6.95
C HIS A 259 -2.33 9.04 -7.13
N ASN A 260 -3.41 9.32 -6.42
CA ASN A 260 -4.12 10.61 -6.47
C ASN A 260 -3.30 11.81 -5.94
N LEU A 261 -2.19 11.56 -5.25
CA LEU A 261 -1.32 12.61 -4.72
C LEU A 261 -0.07 12.86 -5.59
N HIS A 262 0.21 11.97 -6.54
CA HIS A 262 1.44 12.01 -7.34
C HIS A 262 1.61 13.34 -8.10
N SER A 263 0.68 13.68 -8.99
CA SER A 263 0.79 14.88 -9.84
C SER A 263 0.93 16.15 -9.00
N LYS A 264 0.09 16.32 -7.97
CA LYS A 264 0.13 17.50 -7.09
C LYS A 264 1.50 17.67 -6.42
N VAL A 265 2.01 16.62 -5.78
CA VAL A 265 3.28 16.72 -5.05
C VAL A 265 4.46 16.86 -6.02
N ALA A 266 4.39 16.23 -7.20
CA ALA A 266 5.39 16.38 -8.25
C ALA A 266 5.45 17.82 -8.81
N ILE A 267 4.30 18.46 -9.01
CA ILE A 267 4.20 19.87 -9.43
C ILE A 267 4.82 20.78 -8.36
N GLU A 268 4.47 20.58 -7.08
CA GLU A 268 5.02 21.37 -5.98
C GLU A 268 6.55 21.19 -5.85
N ALA A 269 7.05 19.96 -6.04
CA ALA A 269 8.48 19.65 -6.06
C ALA A 269 9.22 20.32 -7.22
N ALA A 270 8.66 20.24 -8.43
CA ALA A 270 9.24 20.86 -9.61
C ALA A 270 9.29 22.38 -9.50
N ARG A 271 8.22 23.02 -8.99
CA ARG A 271 8.19 24.47 -8.72
C ARG A 271 9.17 24.90 -7.63
N ALA A 272 9.52 24.00 -6.71
CA ALA A 272 10.57 24.22 -5.71
C ALA A 272 12.00 24.00 -6.28
N GLY A 273 12.14 23.74 -7.59
CA GLY A 273 13.43 23.56 -8.25
C GLY A 273 14.12 22.23 -7.93
N LYS A 274 13.38 21.24 -7.41
CA LYS A 274 13.93 19.94 -7.03
C LYS A 274 13.80 18.94 -8.18
N ALA A 275 14.78 18.04 -8.33
CA ALA A 275 14.59 16.87 -9.17
C ALA A 275 13.45 16.00 -8.61
N VAL A 276 12.77 15.25 -9.48
CA VAL A 276 11.59 14.47 -9.09
C VAL A 276 11.67 13.04 -9.62
N PHE A 277 11.71 12.07 -8.71
CA PHE A 277 11.33 10.69 -8.98
C PHE A 277 9.91 10.50 -8.47
N CYS A 278 8.96 10.20 -9.34
CA CYS A 278 7.59 9.91 -8.94
C CYS A 278 7.23 8.48 -9.31
N GLU A 279 6.74 7.68 -8.37
CA GLU A 279 6.18 6.38 -8.71
C GLU A 279 5.02 6.51 -9.70
N LYS A 280 4.76 5.43 -10.44
CA LYS A 280 3.67 5.42 -11.41
C LYS A 280 2.31 5.26 -10.73
N PRO A 281 1.23 5.78 -11.31
CA PRO A 281 1.15 6.59 -12.54
C PRO A 281 1.54 8.05 -12.29
N MET A 282 1.84 8.80 -13.35
CA MET A 282 2.16 10.23 -13.22
C MET A 282 0.96 11.09 -12.82
N ALA A 283 -0.23 10.68 -13.26
CA ALA A 283 -1.48 11.40 -13.07
C ALA A 283 -2.66 10.42 -13.19
N LEU A 284 -3.79 10.73 -12.57
CA LEU A 284 -5.01 9.93 -12.68
C LEU A 284 -5.98 10.41 -13.76
N ASN A 285 -5.81 11.63 -14.27
CA ASN A 285 -6.66 12.20 -15.30
C ASN A 285 -5.90 13.20 -16.19
N GLU A 286 -6.54 13.60 -17.30
CA GLU A 286 -5.94 14.52 -18.27
C GLU A 286 -5.59 15.88 -17.69
N LYS A 287 -6.42 16.40 -16.77
CA LYS A 287 -6.18 17.71 -16.15
C LYS A 287 -4.87 17.71 -15.36
N GLU A 288 -4.70 16.70 -14.50
CA GLU A 288 -3.47 16.50 -13.73
C GLU A 288 -2.24 16.27 -14.62
N LEU A 289 -2.38 15.49 -15.70
CA LEU A 289 -1.28 15.23 -16.63
C LEU A 289 -0.86 16.51 -17.36
N ASN A 290 -1.83 17.29 -17.84
CA ASN A 290 -1.56 18.54 -18.57
C ASN A 290 -0.90 19.58 -17.67
N GLU A 291 -1.35 19.72 -16.41
CA GLU A 291 -0.72 20.63 -15.45
C GLU A 291 0.72 20.21 -15.10
N LEU A 292 0.94 18.91 -14.90
CA LEU A 292 2.27 18.37 -14.63
C LEU A 292 3.20 18.56 -15.85
N ALA A 293 2.76 18.19 -17.05
CA ALA A 293 3.54 18.34 -18.27
C ALA A 293 3.96 19.80 -18.50
N LYS A 294 3.02 20.74 -18.39
CA LYS A 294 3.29 22.18 -18.48
C LYS A 294 4.31 22.63 -17.42
N THR A 295 4.15 22.20 -16.17
CA THR A 295 5.09 22.54 -15.10
C THR A 295 6.50 22.01 -15.38
N LEU A 296 6.62 20.79 -15.92
CA LEU A 296 7.92 20.20 -16.27
C LEU A 296 8.57 20.92 -17.45
N GLU A 297 7.80 21.35 -18.44
CA GLU A 297 8.30 22.18 -19.56
C GLU A 297 8.79 23.55 -19.10
N GLU A 298 8.09 24.18 -18.16
CA GLU A 298 8.43 25.49 -17.58
C GLU A 298 9.66 25.43 -16.68
N THR A 299 9.70 24.46 -15.76
CA THR A 299 10.74 24.35 -14.72
C THR A 299 11.99 23.63 -15.20
N LYS A 300 11.86 22.71 -16.16
CA LYS A 300 12.94 21.89 -16.74
C LYS A 300 13.75 21.11 -15.69
N VAL A 301 13.17 20.86 -14.52
CA VAL A 301 13.81 20.03 -13.49
C VAL A 301 13.93 18.59 -13.98
N PRO A 302 14.97 17.84 -13.58
CA PRO A 302 15.04 16.41 -13.85
C PRO A 302 13.79 15.68 -13.35
N TYR A 303 13.21 14.83 -14.20
CA TYR A 303 11.98 14.11 -13.87
C TYR A 303 12.02 12.67 -14.37
N LEU A 304 11.56 11.76 -13.51
CA LEU A 304 11.33 10.37 -13.86
C LEU A 304 10.02 9.87 -13.24
N ALA A 305 9.16 9.27 -14.07
CA ALA A 305 8.10 8.39 -13.59
C ALA A 305 8.63 6.96 -13.41
N GLY A 306 8.16 6.24 -12.38
CA GLY A 306 8.58 4.89 -11.99
C GLY A 306 8.27 3.76 -12.98
N PHE A 307 8.51 3.94 -14.28
CA PHE A 307 8.35 2.93 -15.32
C PHE A 307 9.56 1.97 -15.39
N ASN A 308 9.78 1.25 -14.30
CA ASN A 308 10.98 0.44 -14.08
C ASN A 308 11.30 -0.62 -15.16
N ARG A 309 10.28 -1.17 -15.84
CA ARG A 309 10.43 -2.37 -16.69
C ARG A 309 11.37 -2.18 -17.87
N ARG A 310 11.41 -0.99 -18.47
CA ARG A 310 12.37 -0.69 -19.53
C ARG A 310 13.82 -0.77 -19.06
N PHE A 311 14.08 -0.54 -17.77
CA PHE A 311 15.41 -0.61 -17.16
C PHE A 311 15.79 -2.04 -16.73
N SER A 312 14.89 -3.01 -16.90
CA SER A 312 15.24 -4.41 -16.62
C SER A 312 16.38 -4.88 -17.53
N PRO A 313 17.31 -5.72 -17.03
CA PRO A 313 18.40 -6.25 -17.84
C PRO A 313 17.92 -6.92 -19.14
N PHE A 314 16.78 -7.61 -19.09
CA PHE A 314 16.19 -8.23 -20.28
C PHE A 314 15.53 -7.24 -21.22
N ALA A 315 14.79 -6.22 -20.76
CA ALA A 315 14.27 -5.20 -21.66
C ALA A 315 15.41 -4.46 -22.38
N GLN A 316 16.48 -4.12 -21.66
CA GLN A 316 17.68 -3.51 -22.26
C GLN A 316 18.34 -4.41 -23.29
N LYS A 317 18.45 -5.72 -23.02
CA LYS A 317 18.97 -6.70 -23.98
C LYS A 317 18.08 -6.85 -25.21
N ILE A 318 16.76 -6.88 -25.01
CA ILE A 318 15.77 -6.93 -26.09
C ILE A 318 15.92 -5.69 -26.98
N LYS A 319 15.99 -4.49 -26.37
CA LYS A 319 16.14 -3.24 -27.11
C LYS A 319 17.34 -3.28 -28.04
N LYS A 320 18.51 -3.76 -27.56
CA LYS A 320 19.72 -3.93 -28.38
C LYS A 320 19.53 -4.92 -29.55
N LEU A 321 18.74 -5.98 -29.36
CA LEU A 321 18.48 -6.98 -30.40
C LEU A 321 17.57 -6.44 -31.52
N ILE A 322 16.63 -5.57 -31.17
CA ILE A 322 15.66 -5.00 -32.13
C ILE A 322 16.08 -3.63 -32.66
N GLN A 323 17.15 -3.02 -32.15
CA GLN A 323 17.57 -1.66 -32.52
C GLN A 323 17.96 -1.52 -34.00
N LYS A 324 18.49 -2.60 -34.61
CA LYS A 324 18.91 -2.62 -36.02
C LYS A 324 17.90 -3.30 -36.95
N ARG A 325 16.64 -3.35 -36.55
CA ARG A 325 15.58 -3.89 -37.39
C ARG A 325 15.31 -2.97 -38.58
N GLU A 326 14.97 -3.55 -39.71
CA GLU A 326 14.52 -2.82 -40.91
C GLU A 326 12.99 -2.86 -41.04
N SER A 327 12.33 -3.83 -40.40
CA SER A 327 10.87 -3.97 -40.42
C SER A 327 10.22 -3.48 -39.12
N PRO A 328 8.93 -3.09 -39.16
CA PRO A 328 8.09 -2.96 -37.96
C PRO A 328 8.09 -4.24 -37.11
N ILE A 329 7.73 -4.12 -35.83
CA ILE A 329 7.62 -5.26 -34.91
C ILE A 329 6.18 -5.53 -34.51
N ILE A 330 5.91 -6.79 -34.17
CA ILE A 330 4.67 -7.17 -33.48
C ILE A 330 5.03 -7.59 -32.06
N ILE A 331 4.38 -6.98 -31.06
CA ILE A 331 4.53 -7.35 -29.66
C ILE A 331 3.21 -7.90 -29.12
N ASP A 332 3.26 -9.07 -28.49
CA ASP A 332 2.15 -9.63 -27.72
C ASP A 332 2.57 -9.72 -26.25
N TYR A 333 1.83 -9.05 -25.37
CA TYR A 333 2.12 -8.97 -23.94
C TYR A 333 0.95 -9.49 -23.12
N GLN A 334 1.23 -10.34 -22.14
CA GLN A 334 0.25 -10.84 -21.18
C GLN A 334 0.64 -10.45 -19.76
N MET A 335 -0.30 -9.82 -19.04
CA MET A 335 -0.22 -9.52 -17.62
C MET A 335 -1.32 -10.29 -16.87
N ASN A 336 -0.94 -11.36 -16.18
CA ASN A 336 -1.76 -12.09 -15.23
C ASN A 336 -1.63 -11.46 -13.83
N ALA A 337 -2.35 -10.36 -13.64
CA ALA A 337 -2.19 -9.44 -12.52
C ALA A 337 -2.69 -10.01 -11.17
N GLY A 338 -3.47 -11.10 -11.19
CA GLY A 338 -4.06 -11.77 -10.03
C GLY A 338 -5.22 -10.99 -9.39
N TYR A 339 -6.15 -11.69 -8.76
CA TYR A 339 -7.34 -11.09 -8.16
C TYR A 339 -7.03 -10.14 -6.99
N LEU A 340 -7.68 -8.97 -6.97
CA LEU A 340 -7.71 -8.05 -5.83
C LEU A 340 -9.16 -7.82 -5.36
N PRO A 341 -9.41 -7.77 -4.03
CA PRO A 341 -10.71 -7.40 -3.50
C PRO A 341 -11.11 -5.96 -3.86
N LYS A 342 -12.40 -5.68 -3.97
CA LYS A 342 -12.92 -4.33 -4.27
C LYS A 342 -12.50 -3.24 -3.29
N GLY A 343 -12.39 -3.58 -2.00
CA GLY A 343 -12.00 -2.64 -0.96
C GLY A 343 -10.51 -2.29 -0.99
N HIS A 344 -9.72 -2.90 -1.88
CA HIS A 344 -8.31 -2.60 -2.05
C HIS A 344 -8.14 -1.18 -2.62
N TRP A 345 -7.21 -0.40 -2.07
CA TRP A 345 -7.06 1.02 -2.38
C TRP A 345 -6.84 1.31 -3.87
N THR A 346 -6.18 0.40 -4.60
CA THR A 346 -5.97 0.54 -6.06
C THR A 346 -7.27 0.56 -6.86
N GLN A 347 -8.35 -0.01 -6.31
CA GLN A 347 -9.68 -0.05 -6.91
C GLN A 347 -10.59 1.10 -6.44
N THR A 348 -10.06 2.01 -5.63
CA THR A 348 -10.76 3.21 -5.17
C THR A 348 -10.34 4.42 -6.00
N GLU A 349 -11.00 5.57 -5.77
CA GLU A 349 -10.63 6.85 -6.40
C GLU A 349 -9.16 7.22 -6.16
N ALA A 350 -8.60 6.89 -4.98
CA ALA A 350 -7.20 7.14 -4.67
C ALA A 350 -6.22 6.33 -5.55
N GLY A 351 -6.68 5.20 -6.08
CA GLY A 351 -5.89 4.27 -6.90
C GLY A 351 -6.11 4.39 -8.40
N GLY A 352 -7.29 4.82 -8.85
CA GLY A 352 -7.61 5.01 -10.26
C GLY A 352 -7.72 3.71 -11.09
N GLY A 353 -7.78 2.54 -10.46
CA GLY A 353 -7.84 1.25 -11.15
C GLY A 353 -6.48 0.75 -11.64
N ARG A 354 -6.43 -0.51 -12.09
CA ARG A 354 -5.16 -1.15 -12.47
C ARG A 354 -4.70 -0.87 -13.89
N ASN A 355 -5.59 -0.45 -14.79
CA ASN A 355 -5.18 0.04 -16.10
C ASN A 355 -4.27 1.28 -15.95
N ILE A 356 -4.77 2.35 -15.32
CA ILE A 356 -4.00 3.57 -15.06
C ILE A 356 -2.83 3.26 -14.11
N GLY A 357 -3.06 2.46 -13.05
CA GLY A 357 -2.07 2.24 -11.99
C GLY A 357 -1.00 1.16 -12.21
N GLU A 358 -1.19 0.19 -13.11
CA GLU A 358 -0.25 -0.93 -13.32
C GLU A 358 -0.02 -1.25 -14.81
N ALA A 359 -1.06 -1.23 -15.64
CA ALA A 359 -0.92 -1.49 -17.09
C ALA A 359 -0.11 -0.40 -17.82
N CYS A 360 -0.05 0.81 -17.26
CA CYS A 360 0.78 1.93 -17.75
C CYS A 360 2.26 1.57 -17.96
N HIS A 361 2.78 0.64 -17.16
CA HIS A 361 4.11 0.09 -17.36
C HIS A 361 4.31 -0.56 -18.75
N ILE A 362 3.27 -1.18 -19.30
CA ILE A 362 3.36 -1.90 -20.57
C ILE A 362 3.23 -0.92 -21.74
N TYR A 363 2.43 0.14 -21.60
CA TYR A 363 2.36 1.22 -22.59
C TYR A 363 3.70 1.95 -22.73
N ASP A 364 4.36 2.18 -21.60
CA ASP A 364 5.73 2.67 -21.54
C ASP A 364 6.72 1.72 -22.22
N LEU A 365 6.58 0.41 -22.00
CA LEU A 365 7.46 -0.61 -22.58
C LEU A 365 7.26 -0.75 -24.10
N PHE A 366 6.03 -0.67 -24.59
CA PHE A 366 5.74 -0.62 -26.03
C PHE A 366 6.39 0.61 -26.67
N THR A 367 6.19 1.78 -26.06
CA THR A 367 6.82 3.04 -26.52
C THR A 367 8.35 2.92 -26.52
N PHE A 368 8.95 2.28 -25.51
CA PHE A 368 10.39 2.05 -25.43
C PHE A 368 10.91 1.18 -26.57
N PHE A 369 10.21 0.11 -26.94
CA PHE A 369 10.66 -0.79 -28.00
C PHE A 369 10.44 -0.22 -29.40
N THR A 370 9.29 0.44 -29.64
CA THR A 370 8.97 1.03 -30.94
C THR A 370 9.69 2.35 -31.19
N GLU A 371 9.97 3.13 -30.14
CA GLU A 371 10.46 4.52 -30.23
C GLU A 371 9.58 5.41 -31.13
N SER A 372 8.28 5.07 -31.20
CA SER A 372 7.31 5.72 -32.06
C SER A 372 6.14 6.25 -31.26
N GLU A 373 5.49 7.27 -31.82
CA GLU A 373 4.20 7.70 -31.31
C GLU A 373 3.11 6.66 -31.62
N VAL A 374 2.13 6.55 -30.72
CA VAL A 374 0.92 5.74 -30.95
C VAL A 374 0.01 6.47 -31.95
N GLU A 375 -0.48 5.75 -32.96
CA GLU A 375 -1.43 6.26 -33.97
C GLU A 375 -2.86 5.89 -33.61
N LYS A 376 -3.11 4.66 -33.14
CA LYS A 376 -4.45 4.16 -32.83
C LYS A 376 -4.46 3.20 -31.65
N VAL A 377 -5.49 3.32 -30.81
CA VAL A 377 -5.78 2.44 -29.67
C VAL A 377 -7.14 1.80 -29.87
N ASN A 378 -7.26 0.50 -29.61
CA ASN A 378 -8.54 -0.22 -29.60
C ASN A 378 -8.58 -1.21 -28.44
N ALA A 379 -9.53 -1.05 -27.52
CA ALA A 379 -9.61 -1.85 -26.30
C ALA A 379 -11.02 -2.38 -26.02
N PHE A 380 -11.08 -3.57 -25.42
CA PHE A 380 -12.31 -4.23 -25.01
C PHE A 380 -12.13 -4.86 -23.63
N SER A 381 -13.13 -4.76 -22.77
CA SER A 381 -13.17 -5.46 -21.48
C SER A 381 -14.16 -6.62 -21.48
N ILE A 382 -14.05 -7.49 -20.49
CA ILE A 382 -15.13 -8.43 -20.17
C ILE A 382 -16.42 -7.66 -19.81
N ALA A 383 -17.56 -8.33 -19.96
CA ALA A 383 -18.87 -7.87 -19.46
C ALA A 383 -19.29 -8.77 -18.28
N PRO A 384 -18.85 -8.47 -17.04
CA PRO A 384 -19.09 -9.36 -15.92
C PRO A 384 -20.55 -9.23 -15.45
N GLU A 385 -21.23 -10.37 -15.28
CA GLU A 385 -22.61 -10.41 -14.75
C GLU A 385 -22.67 -10.04 -13.26
N ASN A 386 -21.60 -10.33 -12.52
CA ASN A 386 -21.49 -10.04 -11.11
C ASN A 386 -20.34 -9.08 -10.81
N LYS A 387 -20.29 -8.65 -9.57
CA LYS A 387 -19.37 -7.62 -9.12
C LYS A 387 -17.94 -8.17 -8.87
N LYS A 388 -17.66 -9.47 -8.90
CA LYS A 388 -16.36 -10.03 -8.50
C LYS A 388 -15.19 -9.51 -9.36
N TYR A 389 -15.27 -9.66 -10.68
CA TYR A 389 -14.23 -9.20 -11.60
C TYR A 389 -14.59 -7.84 -12.18
N LEU A 390 -13.65 -6.90 -12.16
CA LEU A 390 -13.85 -5.55 -12.69
C LEU A 390 -13.42 -5.47 -14.16
N ARG A 391 -14.10 -4.62 -14.93
CA ARG A 391 -13.82 -4.39 -16.36
C ARG A 391 -12.40 -3.85 -16.58
N ASN A 392 -11.98 -2.88 -15.76
CA ASN A 392 -10.66 -2.25 -15.81
C ASN A 392 -9.51 -3.08 -15.21
N ASP A 393 -9.82 -4.30 -14.75
CA ASP A 393 -8.84 -5.32 -14.35
C ASP A 393 -8.76 -6.47 -15.36
N ASN A 394 -9.63 -6.49 -16.38
CA ASN A 394 -9.83 -7.62 -17.29
C ASN A 394 -10.19 -7.13 -18.69
N PHE A 395 -9.16 -6.80 -19.47
CA PHE A 395 -9.30 -6.23 -20.79
C PHE A 395 -8.21 -6.70 -21.76
N THR A 396 -8.49 -6.53 -23.04
CA THR A 396 -7.50 -6.59 -24.12
C THR A 396 -7.39 -5.22 -24.79
N ALA A 397 -6.19 -4.84 -25.19
CA ALA A 397 -5.95 -3.59 -25.89
C ALA A 397 -4.90 -3.78 -27.00
N GLY A 398 -5.25 -3.33 -28.21
CA GLY A 398 -4.37 -3.29 -29.37
C GLY A 398 -3.93 -1.86 -29.69
N PHE A 399 -2.69 -1.73 -30.15
CA PHE A 399 -2.02 -0.46 -30.42
C PHE A 399 -1.36 -0.50 -31.80
N LYS A 400 -1.62 0.51 -32.62
CA LYS A 400 -0.87 0.77 -33.87
C LYS A 400 0.03 1.97 -33.65
N PHE A 401 1.31 1.85 -33.99
CA PHE A 401 2.31 2.92 -33.89
C PHE A 401 2.61 3.52 -35.27
N LYS A 402 3.06 4.78 -35.31
CA LYS A 402 3.38 5.50 -36.56
C LYS A 402 4.49 4.85 -37.39
N ASP A 403 5.42 4.12 -36.77
CA ASP A 403 6.44 3.33 -37.46
C ASP A 403 5.88 2.06 -38.12
N GLY A 404 4.57 1.79 -38.00
CA GLY A 404 3.89 0.60 -38.50
C GLY A 404 3.88 -0.58 -37.53
N SER A 405 4.53 -0.46 -36.36
CA SER A 405 4.54 -1.54 -35.37
C SER A 405 3.17 -1.73 -34.72
N ILE A 406 2.87 -2.96 -34.34
CA ILE A 406 1.61 -3.33 -33.68
C ILE A 406 1.90 -3.97 -32.34
N CYS A 407 1.22 -3.54 -31.29
CA CYS A 407 1.35 -4.14 -29.96
C CYS A 407 -0.02 -4.60 -29.45
N ASN A 408 -0.06 -5.69 -28.70
CA ASN A 408 -1.24 -6.21 -28.03
C ASN A 408 -0.94 -6.43 -26.55
N LEU A 409 -1.90 -6.07 -25.69
CA LEU A 409 -1.88 -6.32 -24.26
C LEU A 409 -3.13 -7.10 -23.85
N ILE A 410 -2.93 -8.27 -23.25
CA ILE A 410 -3.94 -8.93 -22.43
C ILE A 410 -3.64 -8.60 -20.96
N TYR A 411 -4.55 -7.89 -20.31
CA TYR A 411 -4.46 -7.57 -18.89
C TYR A 411 -5.61 -8.25 -18.14
N THR A 412 -5.30 -9.16 -17.22
CA THR A 412 -6.34 -9.95 -16.54
C THR A 412 -6.00 -10.24 -15.07
N ALA A 413 -7.01 -10.14 -14.23
CA ALA A 413 -6.98 -10.57 -12.83
C ALA A 413 -7.63 -11.95 -12.61
N MET A 414 -8.08 -12.62 -13.69
CA MET A 414 -8.77 -13.91 -13.64
C MET A 414 -7.83 -15.13 -13.60
N GLY A 415 -6.55 -14.97 -13.92
CA GLY A 415 -5.61 -16.09 -13.97
C GLY A 415 -5.15 -16.58 -12.58
N THR A 416 -4.69 -17.83 -12.53
CA THR A 416 -4.13 -18.45 -11.32
C THR A 416 -2.70 -17.97 -11.06
N LYS A 417 -2.25 -18.04 -9.80
CA LYS A 417 -0.87 -17.73 -9.39
C LYS A 417 0.15 -18.81 -9.82
N ASP A 418 -0.33 -19.99 -10.21
CA ASP A 418 0.54 -21.08 -10.71
C ASP A 418 1.02 -20.83 -12.15
N TYR A 419 0.50 -19.78 -12.79
CA TYR A 419 0.93 -19.33 -14.10
C TYR A 419 1.80 -18.06 -13.98
N SER A 420 2.72 -17.88 -14.93
CA SER A 420 3.60 -16.71 -14.99
C SER A 420 2.80 -15.40 -14.98
N LYS A 421 3.30 -14.39 -14.26
CA LYS A 421 2.63 -13.09 -14.13
C LYS A 421 2.77 -12.26 -15.40
N GLU A 422 3.96 -12.21 -15.98
CA GLU A 422 4.30 -11.37 -17.13
C GLU A 422 4.94 -12.21 -18.24
N GLN A 423 4.36 -12.17 -19.44
CA GLN A 423 4.94 -12.80 -20.64
C GLN A 423 4.92 -11.82 -21.81
N MET A 424 5.95 -11.87 -22.64
CA MET A 424 6.04 -11.05 -23.84
C MET A 424 6.66 -11.82 -24.99
N LYS A 425 6.06 -11.70 -26.18
CA LYS A 425 6.61 -12.18 -27.45
C LYS A 425 6.82 -10.99 -28.38
N ILE A 426 7.98 -10.95 -29.04
CA ILE A 426 8.28 -9.96 -30.08
C ILE A 426 8.61 -10.71 -31.37
N TYR A 427 7.93 -10.37 -32.44
CA TYR A 427 8.12 -10.94 -33.78
C TYR A 427 8.72 -9.87 -34.69
N PHE A 428 9.82 -10.20 -35.36
CA PHE A 428 10.48 -9.34 -36.34
C PHE A 428 11.42 -10.18 -37.21
N GLU A 429 11.44 -9.94 -38.53
CA GLU A 429 12.47 -10.50 -39.44
C GLU A 429 12.72 -12.03 -39.33
N GLY A 430 11.67 -12.83 -39.17
CA GLY A 430 11.79 -14.29 -39.00
C GLY A 430 12.36 -14.73 -37.64
N LYS A 431 12.51 -13.80 -36.70
CA LYS A 431 12.97 -14.02 -35.32
C LYS A 431 11.81 -13.84 -34.35
N ILE A 432 11.89 -14.54 -33.22
CA ILE A 432 10.97 -14.40 -32.10
C ILE A 432 11.78 -14.22 -30.84
N ILE A 433 11.44 -13.22 -30.02
CA ILE A 433 11.96 -13.09 -28.66
C ILE A 433 10.83 -13.40 -27.69
N PHE A 434 11.08 -14.31 -26.75
CA PHE A 434 10.15 -14.64 -25.68
C PHE A 434 10.77 -14.26 -24.32
N LEU A 435 10.05 -13.44 -23.57
CA LEU A 435 10.37 -13.05 -22.19
C LEU A 435 9.30 -13.62 -21.26
N GLU A 436 9.74 -14.23 -20.16
CA GLU A 436 8.87 -14.72 -19.11
C GLU A 436 9.35 -14.24 -17.74
N ASP A 437 8.45 -13.56 -17.03
CA ASP A 437 8.57 -13.05 -15.66
C ASP A 437 9.85 -12.24 -15.39
N TYR A 438 10.51 -11.69 -16.40
CA TYR A 438 11.84 -11.10 -16.26
C TYR A 438 12.85 -12.04 -15.57
N LYS A 439 12.67 -13.36 -15.75
CA LYS A 439 13.53 -14.44 -15.27
C LYS A 439 14.13 -15.27 -16.40
N ASN A 440 13.41 -15.37 -17.52
CA ASN A 440 13.82 -16.15 -18.68
C ASN A 440 13.67 -15.32 -19.97
N LEU A 441 14.74 -15.29 -20.77
CA LEU A 441 14.74 -14.73 -22.11
C LEU A 441 15.20 -15.78 -23.13
N ARG A 442 14.39 -16.01 -24.14
CA ARG A 442 14.66 -16.93 -25.26
C ARG A 442 14.58 -16.19 -26.58
N VAL A 443 15.47 -16.50 -27.51
CA VAL A 443 15.48 -15.94 -28.86
C VAL A 443 15.48 -17.09 -29.87
N PHE A 444 14.60 -17.01 -30.86
CA PHE A 444 14.42 -18.00 -31.91
C PHE A 444 14.73 -17.37 -33.28
N GLY A 445 15.15 -18.18 -34.27
CA GLY A 445 15.39 -17.72 -35.64
C GLY A 445 16.83 -17.26 -35.94
N LEU A 446 17.80 -17.53 -35.07
CA LEU A 446 19.22 -17.19 -35.28
C LEU A 446 19.94 -18.29 -36.09
N ARG A 447 19.72 -18.36 -37.42
CA ARG A 447 20.28 -19.43 -38.27
C ARG A 447 21.80 -19.34 -38.55
N ASN A 448 22.46 -18.22 -38.26
CA ASN A 448 23.89 -17.99 -38.59
C ASN A 448 24.80 -17.73 -37.37
N PHE A 449 24.38 -18.11 -36.16
CA PHE A 449 25.21 -18.00 -34.96
C PHE A 449 25.61 -19.38 -34.46
N SER A 450 26.85 -19.52 -33.94
CA SER A 450 27.36 -20.76 -33.32
C SER A 450 26.29 -21.46 -32.45
N PRO A 451 26.21 -22.80 -32.41
CA PRO A 451 25.26 -23.56 -31.58
C PRO A 451 25.21 -23.14 -30.09
N SER A 452 26.29 -22.53 -29.58
CA SER A 452 26.38 -21.92 -28.25
C SER A 452 25.52 -20.65 -28.04
N ILE A 453 24.96 -20.07 -29.12
CA ILE A 453 24.17 -18.82 -29.13
C ILE A 453 22.71 -19.06 -29.54
N ILE A 454 22.42 -20.17 -30.25
CA ILE A 454 21.10 -20.48 -30.82
C ILE A 454 20.02 -20.68 -29.73
N HIS A 455 20.43 -21.03 -28.51
CA HIS A 455 19.60 -21.02 -27.31
C HIS A 455 20.30 -20.18 -26.22
N ARG A 456 20.46 -18.87 -26.42
CA ARG A 456 20.95 -17.99 -25.35
C ARG A 456 19.86 -17.78 -24.28
N LEU A 457 19.45 -18.88 -23.63
CA LEU A 457 18.68 -18.92 -22.39
C LEU A 457 19.43 -18.07 -21.38
N SER A 458 18.95 -16.86 -21.17
CA SER A 458 19.41 -16.05 -20.05
C SER A 458 18.44 -16.34 -18.93
N PHE A 459 18.88 -17.16 -17.99
CA PHE A 459 18.12 -17.50 -16.80
C PHE A 459 18.70 -16.78 -15.60
N THR A 460 17.85 -16.08 -14.86
CA THR A 460 18.20 -15.52 -13.55
C THR A 460 17.34 -16.19 -12.49
N ARG A 461 17.96 -16.58 -11.36
CA ARG A 461 17.22 -17.15 -10.21
C ARG A 461 16.24 -16.14 -9.61
N ALA A 462 16.61 -14.85 -9.62
CA ALA A 462 15.78 -13.76 -9.12
C ALA A 462 15.14 -12.99 -10.30
N GLN A 463 13.88 -12.57 -10.10
CA GLN A 463 13.19 -11.65 -11.00
C GLN A 463 13.81 -10.26 -10.87
N ASP A 464 14.23 -9.67 -11.99
CA ASP A 464 14.73 -8.29 -12.02
C ASP A 464 13.94 -7.46 -13.03
N LYS A 465 13.03 -6.63 -12.52
CA LYS A 465 12.23 -5.71 -13.32
C LYS A 465 12.89 -4.34 -13.49
N GLY A 466 14.13 -4.13 -13.06
CA GLY A 466 14.88 -2.91 -13.34
C GLY A 466 14.79 -1.79 -12.30
N HIS A 467 14.16 -1.97 -11.14
CA HIS A 467 14.05 -0.89 -10.13
C HIS A 467 15.39 -0.32 -9.67
N LEU A 468 16.41 -1.16 -9.52
CA LEU A 468 17.76 -0.69 -9.18
C LEU A 468 18.38 0.11 -10.31
N ASN A 469 18.22 -0.35 -11.56
CA ASN A 469 18.77 0.31 -12.73
C ASN A 469 18.05 1.63 -13.01
N GLU A 470 16.73 1.67 -12.87
CA GLU A 470 15.93 2.88 -13.00
C GLU A 470 16.42 4.00 -12.07
N ILE A 471 16.62 3.69 -10.79
CA ILE A 471 17.15 4.67 -9.82
C ILE A 471 18.58 5.06 -10.21
N ARG A 472 19.43 4.11 -10.62
CA ARG A 472 20.81 4.42 -11.04
C ARG A 472 20.85 5.38 -12.24
N GLU A 473 20.15 5.04 -13.30
CA GLU A 473 20.09 5.81 -14.54
C GLU A 473 19.55 7.21 -14.29
N PHE A 474 18.61 7.37 -13.36
CA PHE A 474 18.13 8.69 -12.98
C PHE A 474 19.23 9.54 -12.34
N GLY A 475 19.95 9.01 -11.35
CA GLY A 475 21.03 9.72 -10.68
C GLY A 475 22.17 10.08 -11.64
N GLU A 476 22.53 9.14 -12.52
CA GLU A 476 23.52 9.36 -13.57
C GLU A 476 23.05 10.41 -14.59
N SER A 477 21.76 10.40 -14.98
CA SER A 477 21.20 11.42 -15.89
C SER A 477 21.26 12.83 -15.30
N ILE A 478 21.06 12.97 -13.99
CA ILE A 478 21.16 14.26 -13.29
C ILE A 478 22.61 14.74 -13.28
N ASN A 479 23.54 13.86 -12.91
CA ASN A 479 24.97 14.21 -12.85
C ASN A 479 25.57 14.51 -14.24
N ASN A 480 25.08 13.84 -15.29
CA ASN A 480 25.54 14.04 -16.67
C ASN A 480 24.81 15.18 -17.40
N GLY A 481 23.87 15.86 -16.74
CA GLY A 481 23.18 17.04 -17.27
C GLY A 481 22.03 16.78 -18.23
N SER A 482 21.60 15.52 -18.46
CA SER A 482 20.42 15.24 -19.27
C SER A 482 19.12 15.36 -18.46
N GLY A 483 19.14 14.93 -17.19
CA GLY A 483 18.01 15.00 -16.25
C GLY A 483 16.78 14.14 -16.57
N TYR A 484 16.73 13.50 -17.75
CA TYR A 484 15.60 12.73 -18.24
C TYR A 484 16.06 11.39 -18.82
N PRO A 485 16.14 10.32 -18.01
CA PRO A 485 16.51 8.98 -18.51
C PRO A 485 15.38 8.38 -19.36
N ILE A 486 14.16 8.92 -19.26
CA ILE A 486 13.06 8.71 -20.21
C ILE A 486 12.70 10.06 -20.83
N PRO A 487 12.66 10.19 -22.16
CA PRO A 487 12.18 11.41 -22.80
C PRO A 487 10.77 11.76 -22.33
N LEU A 488 10.53 13.04 -22.01
CA LEU A 488 9.25 13.50 -21.45
C LEU A 488 8.04 13.11 -22.31
N TRP A 489 8.17 13.16 -23.65
CA TRP A 489 7.10 12.76 -24.56
C TRP A 489 6.69 11.28 -24.41
N GLN A 490 7.63 10.38 -24.08
CA GLN A 490 7.33 8.95 -23.86
C GLN A 490 6.56 8.75 -22.56
N LEU A 491 6.95 9.48 -21.50
CA LEU A 491 6.25 9.49 -20.22
C LEU A 491 4.79 9.95 -20.37
N ILE A 492 4.61 11.06 -21.09
CA ILE A 492 3.30 11.62 -21.40
C ILE A 492 2.48 10.64 -22.26
N GLN A 493 3.09 10.05 -23.29
CA GLN A 493 2.41 9.09 -24.17
C GLN A 493 1.91 7.86 -23.40
N ALA A 494 2.76 7.24 -22.57
CA ALA A 494 2.35 6.08 -21.78
C ALA A 494 1.14 6.38 -20.89
N THR A 495 1.11 7.57 -20.30
CA THR A 495 -0.01 8.03 -19.47
C THR A 495 -1.26 8.31 -20.31
N LYS A 496 -1.13 9.00 -21.46
CA LYS A 496 -2.25 9.24 -22.39
C LYS A 496 -2.87 7.95 -22.94
N ILE A 497 -2.03 6.96 -23.26
CA ILE A 497 -2.50 5.64 -23.68
C ILE A 497 -3.39 5.02 -22.60
N SER A 498 -3.00 5.10 -21.32
CA SER A 498 -3.80 4.55 -20.23
C SER A 498 -5.18 5.19 -20.13
N PHE A 499 -5.29 6.51 -20.34
CA PHE A 499 -6.58 7.22 -20.32
C PHE A 499 -7.46 6.85 -21.51
N GLU A 500 -6.89 6.72 -22.71
CA GLU A 500 -7.65 6.30 -23.89
C GLU A 500 -8.15 4.86 -23.75
N VAL A 501 -7.32 3.95 -23.20
CA VAL A 501 -7.76 2.58 -22.88
C VAL A 501 -8.89 2.63 -21.84
N GLU A 502 -8.76 3.42 -20.76
CA GLU A 502 -9.78 3.51 -19.70
C GLU A 502 -11.12 4.00 -20.25
N LYS A 503 -11.07 5.00 -21.14
CA LYS A 503 -12.26 5.54 -21.83
C LYS A 503 -12.97 4.47 -22.65
N GLN A 504 -12.23 3.69 -23.44
CA GLN A 504 -12.82 2.66 -24.29
C GLN A 504 -13.42 1.51 -23.48
N ILE A 505 -12.71 1.01 -22.46
CA ILE A 505 -13.19 -0.11 -21.63
C ILE A 505 -14.33 0.30 -20.69
N SER A 506 -14.39 1.58 -20.30
CA SER A 506 -15.52 2.12 -19.52
C SER A 506 -16.77 2.33 -20.37
N SER A 507 -16.60 2.66 -21.66
CA SER A 507 -17.71 2.93 -22.60
C SER A 507 -18.29 1.67 -23.27
N SER A 508 -17.55 0.56 -23.24
CA SER A 508 -17.97 -0.73 -23.81
C SER A 508 -19.13 -1.30 -23.00
N LYS A 509 -20.38 -1.01 -23.36
CA LYS A 509 -21.58 -1.50 -22.66
C LYS A 509 -21.63 -3.03 -22.62
#